data_AF-A0A8C4HW82-F1
#
_entry.id   AF-A0A8C4HW82-F1
#
_cell.length_a   1.000
_cell.length_b   1.000
_cell.length_c   1.000
_cell.angle_alpha   90.00
_cell.angle_beta   90.00
_cell.angle_gamma   90.00
#
_symmetry.space_group_name_H-M   'P 1'
#
loop_
_entity.id
_entity.type
_entity.pdbx_description
1 polymer ?
#
loop_
_entity_poly.entity_id
_entity_poly.type
_entity_poly.pdbx_seq_one_letter_code
_entity_poly.pdbx_strand_id
1 'polypeptide(L)'
;MQLFIAVDSNPLSVYVMHPFWNFVVKFLPTWLAPNLITFTGFMFLVLNFLMLAFYDSDFTASAAGHEHVPSWVWVAAGIFNFLAYTLDGVDGKQARRTNSSTPLGELFDHGLDSWACIFFVATVYSIFGRGESGVGVATLYYILWVVLFSFILSHWEKYNTGILFLPWGYDISQVTISLVYLVTAVVGVETWYKPVFWHFLYRDLFTFMIIACSFTVTLPMSLYNVLKAYRSNTLKHSSLYEAFLPFLSPVLLFVLSTTWVVYSPSEILELQPRIFYLMVGTAFANVTCKLIVCQMSNTRCQALSWLLLPMAPVVLLAVTGVVGNETLLLYLWTAAVILAHIHYGVSVVQQLSGHFNILAFSLKKPNSD
;
A
#
# COMPACT_ATOMS: atom_id res chain seq x y z
N MET A 1 3.42 16.12 -22.31
CA MET A 1 3.03 14.98 -21.47
C MET A 1 3.94 13.81 -21.85
N GLN A 2 4.69 13.27 -20.89
CA GLN A 2 5.61 12.15 -21.17
C GLN A 2 4.80 10.86 -21.30
N LEU A 3 5.18 9.98 -22.24
CA LEU A 3 4.60 8.64 -22.34
C LEU A 3 4.91 7.91 -21.03
N PHE A 4 3.91 7.30 -20.38
CA PHE A 4 4.16 6.43 -19.23
C PHE A 4 5.02 5.25 -19.66
N ILE A 5 6.15 5.05 -18.96
CA ILE A 5 7.07 3.93 -19.20
C ILE A 5 7.22 3.20 -17.88
N ALA A 6 6.68 1.98 -17.83
CA ALA A 6 6.93 1.02 -16.77
C ALA A 6 7.72 -0.17 -17.31
N VAL A 7 8.66 -0.67 -16.51
CA VAL A 7 9.46 -1.86 -16.82
C VAL A 7 9.22 -2.89 -15.74
N ASP A 8 8.75 -4.07 -16.18
CA ASP A 8 8.63 -5.25 -15.35
C ASP A 8 9.71 -6.26 -15.74
N SER A 9 10.46 -6.73 -14.76
CA SER A 9 11.49 -7.77 -14.91
C SER A 9 11.27 -8.94 -13.96
N ASN A 10 10.17 -8.96 -13.21
CA ASN A 10 9.86 -9.99 -12.25
C ASN A 10 9.57 -11.31 -12.98
N PRO A 11 10.33 -12.40 -12.74
CA PRO A 11 10.09 -13.67 -13.42
C PRO A 11 8.67 -14.21 -13.22
N LEU A 12 8.10 -14.06 -12.01
CA LEU A 12 6.73 -14.50 -11.75
C LEU A 12 5.73 -13.72 -12.61
N SER A 13 5.88 -12.39 -12.67
CA SER A 13 5.01 -11.55 -13.49
C SER A 13 5.16 -11.90 -14.98
N VAL A 14 6.38 -11.86 -15.49
CA VAL A 14 6.66 -12.01 -16.92
C VAL A 14 6.21 -13.36 -17.46
N TYR A 15 6.50 -14.46 -16.74
CA TYR A 15 6.28 -15.80 -17.25
C TYR A 15 4.96 -16.45 -16.82
N VAL A 16 4.32 -15.98 -15.76
CA VAL A 16 3.08 -16.58 -15.24
C VAL A 16 1.93 -15.58 -15.25
N MET A 17 2.09 -14.44 -14.58
CA MET A 17 0.96 -13.53 -14.34
C MET A 17 0.58 -12.73 -15.58
N HIS A 18 1.52 -12.23 -16.37
CA HIS A 18 1.23 -11.55 -17.62
C HIS A 18 0.48 -12.44 -18.63
N PRO A 19 0.88 -13.70 -18.89
CA PRO A 19 0.08 -14.64 -19.66
C PRO A 19 -1.33 -14.83 -19.10
N PHE A 20 -1.46 -15.04 -17.78
CA PHE A 20 -2.74 -15.18 -17.12
C PHE A 20 -3.64 -13.94 -17.28
N TRP A 21 -3.14 -12.75 -16.97
CA TRP A 21 -3.87 -11.50 -17.12
C TRP A 21 -4.20 -11.16 -18.58
N ASN A 22 -3.33 -11.48 -19.54
CA ASN A 22 -3.60 -11.36 -20.98
C ASN A 22 -4.73 -12.31 -21.43
N PHE A 23 -4.92 -13.44 -20.73
CA PHE A 23 -6.06 -14.31 -20.93
C PHE A 23 -7.32 -13.72 -20.26
N VAL A 24 -7.25 -13.32 -18.99
CA VAL A 24 -8.39 -12.76 -18.22
C VAL A 24 -8.98 -11.52 -18.88
N VAL A 25 -8.14 -10.58 -19.33
CA VAL A 25 -8.59 -9.32 -19.93
C VAL A 25 -9.51 -9.53 -21.14
N LYS A 26 -9.41 -10.67 -21.85
CA LYS A 26 -10.26 -10.99 -23.01
C LYS A 26 -11.72 -11.19 -22.64
N PHE A 27 -11.99 -11.64 -21.41
CA PHE A 27 -13.35 -11.83 -20.89
C PHE A 27 -14.00 -10.53 -20.40
N LEU A 28 -13.20 -9.48 -20.18
CA LEU A 28 -13.74 -8.18 -19.78
C LEU A 28 -14.47 -7.54 -20.96
N PRO A 29 -15.68 -6.99 -20.74
CA PRO A 29 -16.40 -6.30 -21.79
C PRO A 29 -15.70 -5.00 -22.16
N THR A 30 -15.75 -4.63 -23.43
CA THR A 30 -15.01 -3.46 -23.96
C THR A 30 -15.60 -2.11 -23.54
N TRP A 31 -16.79 -2.08 -22.93
CA TRP A 31 -17.37 -0.87 -22.32
C TRP A 31 -16.84 -0.59 -20.92
N LEU A 32 -16.21 -1.57 -20.27
CA LEU A 32 -15.75 -1.47 -18.89
C LEU A 32 -14.50 -0.59 -18.83
N ALA A 33 -14.61 0.52 -18.10
CA ALA A 33 -13.54 1.48 -17.92
C ALA A 33 -12.42 0.91 -17.02
N PRO A 34 -11.13 1.10 -17.38
CA PRO A 34 -9.99 0.64 -16.57
C PRO A 34 -10.04 1.11 -15.12
N ASN A 35 -10.30 2.40 -14.86
CA ASN A 35 -10.33 2.92 -13.49
C ASN A 35 -11.42 2.29 -12.62
N LEU A 36 -12.51 1.81 -13.23
CA LEU A 36 -13.56 1.07 -12.50
C LEU A 36 -13.08 -0.32 -12.11
N ILE A 37 -12.25 -0.97 -12.94
CA ILE A 37 -11.58 -2.24 -12.62
C ILE A 37 -10.66 -2.03 -11.41
N THR A 38 -9.76 -1.03 -11.49
CA THR A 38 -8.85 -0.67 -10.40
C THR A 38 -9.59 -0.39 -9.10
N PHE A 39 -10.61 0.47 -9.16
CA PHE A 39 -11.40 0.83 -7.98
C PHE A 39 -12.16 -0.37 -7.40
N THR A 40 -12.69 -1.27 -8.24
CA THR A 40 -13.34 -2.50 -7.79
C THR A 40 -12.34 -3.42 -7.08
N GLY A 41 -11.12 -3.58 -7.64
CA GLY A 41 -10.04 -4.32 -6.99
C GLY A 41 -9.69 -3.75 -5.62
N PHE A 42 -9.51 -2.43 -5.54
CA PHE A 42 -9.26 -1.75 -4.28
C PHE A 42 -10.41 -1.93 -3.25
N MET A 43 -11.67 -1.93 -3.69
CA MET A 43 -12.81 -2.18 -2.79
C MET A 43 -12.79 -3.61 -2.21
N PHE A 44 -12.31 -4.62 -2.95
CA PHE A 44 -12.11 -5.96 -2.37
C PHE A 44 -11.08 -5.96 -1.23
N LEU A 45 -10.04 -5.13 -1.32
CA LEU A 45 -9.04 -4.99 -0.26
C LEU A 45 -9.63 -4.28 0.96
N VAL A 46 -10.42 -3.22 0.75
CA VAL A 46 -11.15 -2.53 1.83
C VAL A 46 -12.13 -3.49 2.52
N LEU A 47 -12.90 -4.25 1.74
CA LEU A 47 -13.82 -5.26 2.28
C LEU A 47 -13.07 -6.33 3.08
N ASN A 48 -11.93 -6.80 2.58
CA ASN A 48 -11.10 -7.77 3.29
C ASN A 48 -10.59 -7.20 4.63
N PHE A 49 -10.09 -5.97 4.63
CA PHE A 49 -9.65 -5.27 5.84
C PHE A 49 -10.79 -5.10 6.86
N LEU A 50 -11.97 -4.63 6.42
CA LEU A 50 -13.12 -4.43 7.31
C LEU A 50 -13.68 -5.75 7.84
N MET A 51 -13.73 -6.78 7.00
CA MET A 51 -14.16 -8.12 7.40
C MET A 51 -13.26 -8.67 8.51
N LEU A 52 -11.93 -8.62 8.33
CA LEU A 52 -10.99 -9.06 9.37
C LEU A 52 -10.98 -8.15 10.59
N ALA A 53 -11.20 -6.83 10.43
CA ALA A 53 -11.34 -5.91 11.55
C ALA A 53 -12.59 -6.21 12.40
N PHE A 54 -13.66 -6.73 11.79
CA PHE A 54 -14.89 -7.12 12.49
C PHE A 54 -14.68 -8.38 13.35
N TYR A 55 -13.97 -9.39 12.82
CA TYR A 55 -13.71 -10.64 13.56
C TYR A 55 -12.49 -10.55 14.50
N ASP A 56 -11.55 -9.65 14.23
CA ASP A 56 -10.25 -9.59 14.90
C ASP A 56 -9.77 -8.14 15.04
N SER A 57 -10.51 -7.30 15.77
CA SER A 57 -10.20 -5.87 15.92
C SER A 57 -8.78 -5.63 16.46
N ASP A 58 -8.37 -6.42 17.45
CA ASP A 58 -7.16 -6.20 18.25
C ASP A 58 -6.02 -7.18 17.94
N PHE A 59 -6.15 -7.98 16.87
CA PHE A 59 -5.18 -9.01 16.46
C PHE A 59 -5.00 -10.15 17.46
N THR A 60 -6.01 -10.44 18.27
CA THR A 60 -5.99 -11.48 19.29
C THR A 60 -6.68 -12.77 18.85
N ALA A 61 -7.48 -12.75 17.78
CA ALA A 61 -8.22 -13.92 17.32
C ALA A 61 -7.30 -15.06 16.87
N SER A 62 -6.05 -14.76 16.50
CA SER A 62 -5.02 -15.76 16.20
C SER A 62 -4.06 -16.01 17.36
N ALA A 63 -4.42 -15.68 18.59
CA ALA A 63 -3.68 -16.06 19.79
C ALA A 63 -4.28 -17.33 20.43
N ALA A 64 -3.44 -18.10 21.13
CA ALA A 64 -3.90 -19.28 21.85
C ALA A 64 -4.94 -18.90 22.93
N GLY A 65 -6.06 -19.63 22.99
CA GLY A 65 -7.12 -19.41 23.99
C GLY A 65 -8.14 -18.32 23.63
N HIS A 66 -8.07 -17.74 22.44
CA HIS A 66 -9.05 -16.80 21.92
C HIS A 66 -10.00 -17.46 20.90
N GLU A 67 -11.14 -16.82 20.65
CA GLU A 67 -12.06 -17.24 19.57
C GLU A 67 -11.41 -16.95 18.21
N HIS A 68 -11.22 -18.01 17.42
CA HIS A 68 -10.58 -17.92 16.10
C HIS A 68 -11.54 -17.38 15.04
N VAL A 69 -10.97 -16.63 14.08
CA VAL A 69 -11.69 -16.18 12.89
C VAL A 69 -12.24 -17.39 12.12
N PRO A 70 -13.54 -17.41 11.75
CA PRO A 70 -14.15 -18.55 11.06
C PRO A 70 -13.46 -18.89 9.72
N SER A 71 -13.32 -20.17 9.39
CA SER A 71 -12.61 -20.62 8.17
C SER A 71 -13.09 -20.00 6.87
N TRP A 72 -14.39 -19.73 6.73
CA TRP A 72 -14.93 -19.12 5.51
C TRP A 72 -14.43 -17.69 5.30
N VAL A 73 -14.09 -16.96 6.37
CA VAL A 73 -13.52 -15.61 6.31
C VAL A 73 -12.13 -15.67 5.69
N TRP A 74 -11.33 -16.68 6.03
CA TRP A 74 -10.02 -16.92 5.40
C TRP A 74 -10.16 -17.31 3.92
N VAL A 75 -11.16 -18.11 3.55
CA VAL A 75 -11.46 -18.39 2.13
C VAL A 75 -11.82 -17.09 1.39
N ALA A 76 -12.72 -16.28 1.97
CA ALA A 76 -13.11 -15.00 1.39
C ALA A 76 -11.92 -14.04 1.27
N ALA A 77 -11.06 -13.96 2.28
CA ALA A 77 -9.85 -13.13 2.27
C ALA A 77 -8.89 -13.53 1.14
N GLY A 78 -8.65 -14.84 0.97
CA GLY A 78 -7.82 -15.36 -0.13
C GLY A 78 -8.40 -15.03 -1.51
N ILE A 79 -9.71 -15.20 -1.69
CA ILE A 79 -10.40 -14.88 -2.95
C ILE A 79 -10.37 -13.37 -3.21
N PHE A 80 -10.72 -12.53 -2.24
CA PHE A 80 -10.73 -11.08 -2.39
C PHE A 80 -9.34 -10.52 -2.68
N ASN A 81 -8.30 -11.02 -2.01
CA ASN A 81 -6.92 -10.61 -2.28
C ASN A 81 -6.49 -10.99 -3.70
N PHE A 82 -6.77 -12.23 -4.12
CA PHE A 82 -6.40 -12.69 -5.46
C PHE A 82 -7.21 -12.00 -6.57
N LEU A 83 -8.49 -11.70 -6.32
CA LEU A 83 -9.32 -10.91 -7.23
C LEU A 83 -8.80 -9.48 -7.35
N ALA A 84 -8.49 -8.82 -6.23
CA ALA A 84 -7.91 -7.47 -6.24
C ALA A 84 -6.61 -7.43 -7.06
N TYR A 85 -5.70 -8.37 -6.78
CA TYR A 85 -4.44 -8.52 -7.51
C TYR A 85 -4.64 -8.83 -9.00
N THR A 86 -5.66 -9.63 -9.34
CA THR A 86 -6.01 -9.90 -10.74
C THR A 86 -6.56 -8.67 -11.44
N LEU A 87 -7.43 -7.90 -10.78
CA LEU A 87 -8.05 -6.70 -11.33
C LEU A 87 -7.00 -5.58 -11.56
N ASP A 88 -6.07 -5.43 -10.63
CA ASP A 88 -4.87 -4.60 -10.77
C ASP A 88 -4.06 -5.00 -12.02
N GLY A 89 -3.67 -6.26 -12.16
CA GLY A 89 -2.87 -6.70 -13.31
C GLY A 89 -3.55 -6.62 -14.69
N VAL A 90 -4.88 -6.49 -14.75
CA VAL A 90 -5.64 -6.40 -16.02
C VAL A 90 -6.08 -4.99 -16.38
N ASP A 91 -6.04 -4.01 -15.48
CA ASP A 91 -6.57 -2.67 -15.74
C ASP A 91 -5.81 -1.93 -16.86
N GLY A 92 -4.48 -1.94 -16.85
CA GLY A 92 -3.63 -1.32 -17.86
C GLY A 92 -3.66 -2.11 -19.16
N LYS A 93 -3.91 -3.42 -19.09
CA LYS A 93 -4.15 -4.26 -20.28
C LYS A 93 -5.48 -3.90 -20.92
N GLN A 94 -6.52 -3.68 -20.12
CA GLN A 94 -7.80 -3.19 -20.60
C GLN A 94 -7.64 -1.79 -21.21
N ALA A 95 -6.93 -0.87 -20.54
CA ALA A 95 -6.69 0.48 -21.03
C ALA A 95 -6.03 0.50 -22.41
N ARG A 96 -5.04 -0.39 -22.65
CA ARG A 96 -4.43 -0.58 -23.97
C ARG A 96 -5.41 -1.20 -24.97
N ARG A 97 -6.20 -2.20 -24.56
CA ARG A 97 -7.20 -2.85 -25.42
C ARG A 97 -8.29 -1.90 -25.89
N THR A 98 -8.69 -0.95 -25.05
CA THR A 98 -9.75 0.04 -25.33
C THR A 98 -9.21 1.40 -25.79
N ASN A 99 -7.90 1.55 -25.98
CA ASN A 99 -7.24 2.83 -26.30
C ASN A 99 -7.63 3.98 -25.35
N SER A 100 -7.70 3.68 -24.05
CA SER A 100 -8.15 4.60 -23.01
C SER A 100 -7.12 4.81 -21.90
N SER A 101 -5.83 4.64 -22.20
CA SER A 101 -4.74 4.94 -21.27
C SER A 101 -4.66 6.45 -21.00
N THR A 102 -4.67 6.84 -19.73
CA THR A 102 -4.63 8.26 -19.32
C THR A 102 -3.78 8.42 -18.06
N PRO A 103 -3.24 9.63 -17.79
CA PRO A 103 -2.60 9.92 -16.51
C PRO A 103 -3.56 9.69 -15.34
N LEU A 104 -4.86 9.99 -15.50
CA LEU A 104 -5.84 9.69 -14.46
C LEU A 104 -5.85 8.20 -14.09
N GLY A 105 -5.73 7.30 -15.07
CA GLY A 105 -5.62 5.86 -14.81
C GLY A 105 -4.37 5.48 -14.03
N GLU A 106 -3.23 6.08 -14.35
CA GLU A 106 -1.97 5.90 -13.61
C GLU A 106 -2.07 6.37 -12.15
N LEU A 107 -2.79 7.48 -11.89
CA LEU A 107 -3.06 7.93 -10.53
C LEU A 107 -4.02 6.98 -9.79
N PHE A 108 -5.00 6.41 -10.48
CA PHE A 108 -5.94 5.45 -9.88
C PHE A 108 -5.22 4.18 -9.43
N ASP A 109 -4.44 3.58 -10.32
CA ASP A 109 -3.63 2.37 -10.09
C ASP A 109 -2.68 2.61 -8.90
N HIS A 110 -1.65 3.42 -9.10
CA HIS A 110 -0.59 3.55 -8.10
C HIS A 110 -1.02 4.35 -6.85
N GLY A 111 -2.01 5.24 -7.00
CA GLY A 111 -2.55 5.99 -5.86
C GLY A 111 -3.31 5.07 -4.91
N LEU A 112 -4.17 4.18 -5.43
CA LEU A 112 -4.88 3.21 -4.61
C LEU A 112 -3.95 2.12 -4.08
N ASP A 113 -2.93 1.70 -4.83
CA ASP A 113 -1.91 0.77 -4.34
C ASP A 113 -1.13 1.31 -3.13
N SER A 114 -0.85 2.62 -3.13
CA SER A 114 -0.19 3.27 -2.00
C SER A 114 -1.02 3.17 -0.71
N TRP A 115 -2.36 3.15 -0.84
CA TRP A 115 -3.27 2.94 0.29
C TRP A 115 -3.49 1.45 0.60
N ALA A 116 -3.49 0.59 -0.42
CA ALA A 116 -3.63 -0.85 -0.26
C ALA A 116 -2.51 -1.46 0.61
N CYS A 117 -1.31 -0.87 0.58
CA CYS A 117 -0.16 -1.29 1.39
C CYS A 117 -0.51 -1.55 2.87
N ILE A 118 -1.29 -0.67 3.50
CA ILE A 118 -1.68 -0.86 4.90
C ILE A 118 -2.72 -1.98 5.06
N PHE A 119 -3.64 -2.14 4.11
CA PHE A 119 -4.63 -3.22 4.18
C PHE A 119 -3.95 -4.58 4.15
N PHE A 120 -2.99 -4.79 3.24
CA PHE A 120 -2.25 -6.05 3.16
C PHE A 120 -1.49 -6.37 4.45
N VAL A 121 -0.76 -5.40 5.01
CA VAL A 121 0.01 -5.61 6.24
C VAL A 121 -0.92 -5.95 7.41
N ALA A 122 -2.01 -5.19 7.56
CA ALA A 122 -2.95 -5.43 8.65
C ALA A 122 -3.71 -6.75 8.51
N THR A 123 -4.18 -7.11 7.31
CA THR A 123 -4.92 -8.37 7.12
C THR A 123 -4.03 -9.60 7.24
N VAL A 124 -2.76 -9.52 6.85
CA VAL A 124 -1.81 -10.63 7.08
C VAL A 124 -1.49 -10.77 8.56
N TYR A 125 -1.43 -9.67 9.30
CA TYR A 125 -1.19 -9.73 10.73
C TYR A 125 -2.28 -10.47 11.49
N SER A 126 -3.55 -10.39 11.05
CA SER A 126 -4.62 -11.21 11.62
C SER A 126 -4.36 -12.72 11.52
N ILE A 127 -3.51 -13.20 10.61
CA ILE A 127 -3.13 -14.62 10.53
C ILE A 127 -2.18 -15.01 11.67
N PHE A 128 -1.18 -14.16 11.92
CA PHE A 128 -0.15 -14.43 12.94
C PHE A 128 -0.58 -14.02 14.35
N GLY A 129 -1.44 -13.00 14.46
CA GLY A 129 -1.90 -12.42 15.71
C GLY A 129 -0.79 -11.74 16.52
N ARG A 130 -1.19 -11.17 17.66
CA ARG A 130 -0.31 -10.66 18.72
C ARG A 130 -0.23 -11.64 19.91
N GLY A 131 0.71 -11.40 20.81
CA GLY A 131 0.91 -12.22 22.02
C GLY A 131 2.03 -13.26 21.88
N GLU A 132 2.14 -14.18 22.83
CA GLU A 132 3.27 -15.12 22.92
C GLU A 132 3.43 -16.02 21.68
N SER A 133 2.32 -16.46 21.11
CA SER A 133 2.27 -17.28 19.89
C SER A 133 2.30 -16.45 18.59
N GLY A 134 2.14 -15.12 18.68
CA GLY A 134 2.08 -14.21 17.54
C GLY A 134 3.31 -13.30 17.39
N VAL A 135 3.15 -12.19 16.68
CA VAL A 135 4.19 -11.17 16.48
C VAL A 135 3.83 -9.94 17.30
N GLY A 136 4.80 -9.29 17.93
CA GLY A 136 4.54 -8.06 18.70
C GLY A 136 4.01 -6.93 17.81
N VAL A 137 3.11 -6.09 18.34
CA VAL A 137 2.52 -4.97 17.57
C VAL A 137 3.58 -3.96 17.12
N ALA A 138 4.65 -3.77 17.90
CA ALA A 138 5.79 -2.94 17.50
C ALA A 138 6.57 -3.55 16.32
N THR A 139 6.76 -4.87 16.30
CA THR A 139 7.40 -5.55 15.16
C THR A 139 6.59 -5.36 13.89
N LEU A 140 5.26 -5.51 13.95
CA LEU A 140 4.42 -5.24 12.78
C LEU A 140 4.46 -3.76 12.37
N TYR A 141 4.48 -2.83 13.33
CA TYR A 141 4.64 -1.41 13.02
C TYR A 141 5.89 -1.14 12.17
N TYR A 142 7.02 -1.77 12.49
CA TYR A 142 8.24 -1.66 11.68
C TYR A 142 8.17 -2.44 10.37
N ILE A 143 7.45 -3.57 10.31
CA ILE A 143 7.16 -4.26 9.04
C ILE A 143 6.35 -3.35 8.10
N LEU A 144 5.34 -2.64 8.63
CA LEU A 144 4.58 -1.64 7.87
C LEU A 144 5.53 -0.59 7.28
N TRP A 145 6.48 -0.08 8.07
CA TRP A 145 7.49 0.85 7.57
C TRP A 145 8.31 0.30 6.42
N VAL A 146 8.75 -0.96 6.52
CA VAL A 146 9.53 -1.62 5.46
C VAL A 146 8.69 -1.72 4.18
N VAL A 147 7.40 -2.06 4.28
CA VAL A 147 6.49 -2.13 3.13
C VAL A 147 6.25 -0.75 2.51
N LEU A 148 5.93 0.25 3.33
CA LEU A 148 5.72 1.63 2.86
C LEU A 148 7.01 2.22 2.26
N PHE A 149 8.17 1.96 2.86
CA PHE A 149 9.47 2.35 2.34
C PHE A 149 9.74 1.69 0.98
N SER A 150 9.47 0.39 0.85
CA SER A 150 9.61 -0.35 -0.41
C SER A 150 8.73 0.24 -1.50
N PHE A 151 7.50 0.64 -1.16
CA PHE A 151 6.58 1.28 -2.10
C PHE A 151 7.10 2.64 -2.58
N ILE A 152 7.43 3.56 -1.65
CA ILE A 152 7.92 4.89 -2.03
C ILE A 152 9.25 4.82 -2.77
N LEU A 153 10.07 3.79 -2.55
CA LEU A 153 11.35 3.64 -3.23
C LEU A 153 11.18 3.48 -4.76
N SER A 154 10.18 2.72 -5.21
CA SER A 154 9.86 2.59 -6.64
C SER A 154 9.43 3.93 -7.27
N HIS A 155 8.69 4.74 -6.51
CA HIS A 155 8.33 6.10 -6.94
C HIS A 155 9.52 7.05 -6.85
N TRP A 156 10.37 6.97 -5.84
CA TRP A 156 11.60 7.75 -5.80
C TRP A 156 12.48 7.47 -7.03
N GLU A 157 12.61 6.20 -7.42
CA GLU A 157 13.31 5.78 -8.62
C GLU A 157 12.67 6.40 -9.88
N LYS A 158 11.35 6.35 -10.01
CA LYS A 158 10.63 7.00 -11.12
C LYS A 158 10.79 8.52 -11.15
N TYR A 159 10.78 9.17 -10.00
CA TYR A 159 10.99 10.62 -9.90
C TYR A 159 12.37 11.00 -10.48
N ASN A 160 13.39 10.19 -10.21
CA ASN A 160 14.75 10.45 -10.62
C ASN A 160 15.06 10.01 -12.07
N THR A 161 14.49 8.90 -12.53
CA THR A 161 14.81 8.28 -13.84
C THR A 161 13.76 8.54 -14.92
N GLY A 162 12.52 8.87 -14.53
CA GLY A 162 11.36 8.94 -15.42
C GLY A 162 10.73 7.59 -15.78
N ILE A 163 11.25 6.48 -15.26
CA ILE A 163 10.77 5.12 -15.55
C ILE A 163 10.29 4.49 -14.24
N LEU A 164 9.10 3.90 -14.25
CA LEU A 164 8.62 3.12 -13.11
C LEU A 164 9.12 1.68 -13.23
N PHE A 165 9.94 1.21 -12.30
CA PHE A 165 10.31 -0.20 -12.23
C PHE A 165 9.41 -0.90 -11.23
N LEU A 166 8.75 -1.98 -11.68
CA LEU A 166 7.85 -2.73 -10.81
C LEU A 166 8.65 -3.62 -9.84
N PRO A 167 8.37 -3.55 -8.53
CA PRO A 167 9.14 -4.29 -7.54
C PRO A 167 8.80 -5.79 -7.58
N TRP A 168 9.81 -6.65 -7.67
CA TRP A 168 9.61 -8.12 -7.73
C TRP A 168 8.86 -8.68 -6.52
N GLY A 169 9.08 -8.08 -5.35
CA GLY A 169 8.43 -8.51 -4.12
C GLY A 169 6.90 -8.37 -4.16
N TYR A 170 6.35 -7.48 -4.98
CA TYR A 170 4.92 -7.23 -5.04
C TYR A 170 4.15 -8.46 -5.50
N ASP A 171 4.36 -8.96 -6.72
CA ASP A 171 3.60 -10.11 -7.25
C ASP A 171 3.78 -11.37 -6.40
N ILE A 172 5.02 -11.63 -5.96
CA ILE A 172 5.33 -12.78 -5.11
C ILE A 172 4.54 -12.67 -3.81
N SER A 173 4.51 -11.48 -3.19
CA SER A 173 3.74 -11.27 -1.96
C SER A 173 2.24 -11.45 -2.19
N GLN A 174 1.67 -10.95 -3.29
CA GLN A 174 0.22 -11.04 -3.55
C GLN A 174 -0.25 -12.47 -3.76
N VAL A 175 0.49 -13.25 -4.55
CA VAL A 175 0.19 -14.69 -4.73
C VAL A 175 0.38 -15.44 -3.41
N THR A 176 1.48 -15.18 -2.70
CA THR A 176 1.79 -15.87 -1.44
C THR A 176 0.74 -15.59 -0.37
N ILE A 177 0.36 -14.33 -0.16
CA ILE A 177 -0.65 -13.92 0.83
C ILE A 177 -2.01 -14.56 0.52
N SER A 178 -2.42 -14.57 -0.75
CA SER A 178 -3.66 -15.23 -1.19
C SER A 178 -3.66 -16.72 -0.84
N LEU A 179 -2.55 -17.42 -1.10
CA LEU A 179 -2.39 -18.83 -0.77
C LEU A 179 -2.36 -19.07 0.74
N VAL A 180 -1.67 -18.22 1.51
CA VAL A 180 -1.59 -18.32 2.98
C VAL A 180 -2.99 -18.21 3.60
N TYR A 181 -3.85 -17.33 3.11
CA TYR A 181 -5.26 -17.28 3.54
C TYR A 181 -6.00 -18.58 3.28
N LEU A 182 -5.90 -19.12 2.06
CA LEU A 182 -6.57 -20.38 1.70
C LEU A 182 -6.05 -21.57 2.50
N VAL A 183 -4.74 -21.64 2.75
CA VAL A 183 -4.13 -22.67 3.60
C VAL A 183 -4.63 -22.52 5.03
N THR A 184 -4.64 -21.30 5.58
CA THR A 184 -5.13 -21.01 6.94
C THR A 184 -6.58 -21.48 7.12
N ALA A 185 -7.43 -21.32 6.11
CA ALA A 185 -8.81 -21.80 6.15
C ALA A 185 -8.93 -23.31 6.39
N VAL A 186 -7.97 -24.10 5.87
CA VAL A 186 -7.97 -25.56 5.92
C VAL A 186 -7.25 -26.10 7.16
N VAL A 187 -6.09 -25.52 7.49
CA VAL A 187 -5.20 -26.06 8.53
C VAL A 187 -5.36 -25.37 9.89
N GLY A 188 -6.11 -24.27 9.95
CA GLY A 188 -6.27 -23.45 11.15
C GLY A 188 -5.08 -22.52 11.40
N VAL A 189 -5.31 -21.48 12.20
CA VAL A 189 -4.28 -20.50 12.57
C VAL A 189 -3.22 -21.10 13.49
N GLU A 190 -3.55 -22.17 14.19
CA GLU A 190 -2.70 -22.87 15.15
C GLU A 190 -1.50 -23.55 14.49
N THR A 191 -1.58 -23.79 13.18
CA THR A 191 -0.45 -24.27 12.39
C THR A 191 0.69 -23.24 12.36
N TRP A 192 0.38 -21.95 12.38
CA TRP A 192 1.38 -20.88 12.31
C TRP A 192 2.18 -20.70 13.60
N TYR A 193 1.73 -21.30 14.72
CA TYR A 193 2.47 -21.32 15.98
C TYR A 193 3.56 -22.38 16.02
N LYS A 194 3.50 -23.36 15.12
CA LYS A 194 4.40 -24.51 15.14
C LYS A 194 5.73 -24.14 14.46
N PRO A 195 6.86 -24.69 14.93
CA PRO A 195 8.12 -24.54 14.25
C PRO A 195 8.07 -25.20 12.87
N VAL A 196 8.64 -24.53 11.88
CA VAL A 196 8.80 -25.04 10.52
C VAL A 196 9.98 -26.01 10.45
N PHE A 197 11.13 -25.54 10.91
CA PHE A 197 12.38 -26.28 10.95
C PHE A 197 13.16 -25.89 12.21
N TRP A 198 13.56 -26.90 12.99
CA TRP A 198 14.18 -26.73 14.30
C TRP A 198 13.36 -25.83 15.24
N HIS A 199 13.85 -24.63 15.51
CA HIS A 199 13.22 -23.65 16.40
C HIS A 199 12.70 -22.41 15.66
N PHE A 200 12.74 -22.39 14.31
CA PHE A 200 12.24 -21.27 13.53
C PHE A 200 10.72 -21.38 13.34
N LEU A 201 10.00 -20.34 13.76
CA LEU A 201 8.56 -20.23 13.57
C LEU A 201 8.24 -19.58 12.21
N TYR A 202 7.06 -19.86 11.66
CA TYR A 202 6.59 -19.25 10.41
C TYR A 202 6.62 -17.72 10.45
N ARG A 203 6.26 -17.15 11.60
CA ARG A 203 6.25 -15.69 11.81
C ARG A 203 7.64 -15.05 11.71
N ASP A 204 8.67 -15.76 12.16
CA ASP A 204 10.05 -15.29 12.14
C ASP A 204 10.59 -15.34 10.71
N LEU A 205 10.28 -16.43 9.99
CA LEU A 205 10.60 -16.56 8.57
C LEU A 205 9.90 -15.48 7.73
N PHE A 206 8.64 -15.18 8.02
CA PHE A 206 7.89 -14.14 7.32
C PHE A 206 8.49 -12.75 7.57
N THR A 207 8.79 -12.42 8.83
CA THR A 207 9.43 -11.16 9.21
C THR A 207 10.81 -11.03 8.56
N PHE A 208 11.62 -12.08 8.66
CA PHE A 208 12.95 -12.13 8.03
C PHE A 208 12.86 -11.98 6.52
N MET A 209 11.92 -12.67 5.86
CA MET A 209 11.73 -12.59 4.41
C MET A 209 11.41 -11.16 3.96
N ILE A 210 10.50 -10.45 4.64
CA ILE A 210 10.16 -9.07 4.29
C ILE A 210 11.37 -8.15 4.42
N ILE A 211 12.07 -8.22 5.56
CA ILE A 211 13.25 -7.38 5.82
C ILE A 211 14.37 -7.71 4.83
N ALA A 212 14.68 -9.00 4.65
CA ALA A 212 15.73 -9.45 3.73
C ALA A 212 15.40 -9.05 2.30
N CYS A 213 14.17 -9.23 1.83
CA CYS A 213 13.75 -8.82 0.48
C CYS A 213 13.94 -7.31 0.27
N SER A 214 13.55 -6.49 1.26
CA SER A 214 13.73 -5.03 1.19
C SER A 214 15.21 -4.65 1.02
N PHE A 215 16.12 -5.24 1.81
CA PHE A 215 17.55 -4.88 1.79
C PHE A 215 18.38 -5.59 0.72
N THR A 216 17.95 -6.74 0.20
CA THR A 216 18.73 -7.53 -0.76
C THR A 216 18.19 -7.45 -2.19
N VAL A 217 16.90 -7.15 -2.36
CA VAL A 217 16.25 -7.06 -3.67
C VAL A 217 15.80 -5.64 -3.94
N THR A 218 14.85 -5.12 -3.16
CA THR A 218 14.16 -3.85 -3.47
C THR A 218 15.11 -2.65 -3.46
N LEU A 219 15.87 -2.48 -2.37
CA LEU A 219 16.80 -1.36 -2.23
C LEU A 219 17.98 -1.44 -3.21
N PRO A 220 18.72 -2.55 -3.31
CA PRO A 220 19.83 -2.65 -4.25
C PRO A 220 19.41 -2.46 -5.71
N MET A 221 18.24 -2.97 -6.11
CA MET A 221 17.75 -2.83 -7.48
C MET A 221 17.40 -1.37 -7.81
N SER A 222 16.70 -0.68 -6.91
CA SER A 222 16.36 0.74 -7.08
C SER A 222 17.63 1.61 -7.15
N LEU A 223 18.60 1.34 -6.28
CA LEU A 223 19.91 2.01 -6.30
C LEU A 223 20.68 1.72 -7.60
N TYR A 224 20.70 0.46 -8.05
CA TYR A 224 21.35 0.07 -9.29
C TYR A 224 20.77 0.81 -10.49
N ASN A 225 19.46 0.91 -10.59
CA ASN A 225 18.78 1.60 -11.70
C ASN A 225 19.02 3.11 -11.69
N VAL A 226 19.00 3.76 -10.52
CA VAL A 226 19.37 5.17 -10.40
C VAL A 226 20.84 5.41 -10.74
N LEU A 227 21.76 4.54 -10.28
CA LEU A 227 23.18 4.61 -10.62
C LEU A 227 23.43 4.37 -12.11
N LYS A 228 22.68 3.46 -12.74
CA LYS A 228 22.70 3.23 -14.19
C LYS A 228 22.23 4.48 -14.93
N ALA A 229 21.12 5.08 -14.50
CA ALA A 229 20.61 6.31 -15.09
C ALA A 229 21.61 7.49 -14.93
N TYR A 230 22.29 7.58 -13.79
CA TYR A 230 23.36 8.54 -13.53
C TYR A 230 24.52 8.36 -14.52
N ARG A 231 25.06 7.13 -14.64
CA ARG A 231 26.16 6.81 -15.56
C ARG A 231 25.81 7.04 -17.02
N SER A 232 24.54 6.84 -17.38
CA SER A 232 24.03 7.09 -18.73
C SER A 232 23.64 8.56 -18.98
N ASN A 233 23.81 9.48 -18.02
CA ASN A 233 23.39 10.89 -18.12
C ASN A 233 21.90 11.07 -18.48
N THR A 234 21.05 10.19 -17.92
CA THR A 234 19.59 10.16 -18.18
C THR A 234 18.75 10.56 -16.96
N LEU A 235 19.39 10.92 -15.84
CA LEU A 235 18.68 11.40 -14.66
C LEU A 235 17.98 12.73 -14.92
N LYS A 236 16.77 12.86 -14.38
CA LYS A 236 15.98 14.10 -14.42
C LYS A 236 16.58 15.20 -13.54
N HIS A 237 17.20 14.83 -12.43
CA HIS A 237 17.70 15.75 -11.42
C HIS A 237 19.20 15.55 -11.20
N SER A 238 19.98 16.61 -11.31
CA SER A 238 21.43 16.59 -11.09
C SER A 238 21.84 16.87 -9.64
N SER A 239 20.97 17.51 -8.85
CA SER A 239 21.20 17.82 -7.44
C SER A 239 20.73 16.68 -6.53
N LEU A 240 21.57 16.28 -5.57
CA LEU A 240 21.19 15.31 -4.53
C LEU A 240 19.98 15.78 -3.72
N TYR A 241 19.88 17.08 -3.44
CA TYR A 241 18.73 17.62 -2.71
C TYR A 241 17.42 17.38 -3.47
N GLU A 242 17.40 17.65 -4.78
CA GLU A 242 16.22 17.41 -5.62
C GLU A 242 15.93 15.91 -5.72
N ALA A 243 16.97 15.08 -5.85
CA ALA A 243 16.83 13.63 -5.96
C ALA A 243 16.19 12.99 -4.72
N PHE A 244 16.50 13.49 -3.51
CA PHE A 244 15.97 12.98 -2.24
C PHE A 244 14.74 13.73 -1.72
N LEU A 245 14.28 14.77 -2.42
CA LEU A 245 13.09 15.53 -2.07
C LEU A 245 11.84 14.65 -1.81
N PRO A 246 11.57 13.57 -2.58
CA PRO A 246 10.44 12.68 -2.33
C PRO A 246 10.42 12.02 -0.94
N PHE A 247 11.57 11.90 -0.26
CA PHE A 247 11.66 11.25 1.04
C PHE A 247 11.38 12.18 2.23
N LEU A 248 11.38 13.51 2.05
CA LEU A 248 11.27 14.43 3.19
C LEU A 248 9.94 14.27 3.94
N SER A 249 8.82 14.22 3.22
CA SER A 249 7.50 14.06 3.83
C SER A 249 7.29 12.66 4.44
N PRO A 250 7.62 11.53 3.76
CA PRO A 250 7.56 10.20 4.38
C PRO A 250 8.43 10.07 5.63
N VAL A 251 9.67 10.60 5.61
CA VAL A 251 10.56 10.57 6.78
C VAL A 251 9.97 11.39 7.94
N LEU A 252 9.39 12.56 7.67
CA LEU A 252 8.74 13.34 8.72
C LEU A 252 7.52 12.60 9.30
N LEU A 253 6.68 11.99 8.46
CA LEU A 253 5.54 11.18 8.90
C LEU A 253 6.02 10.06 9.85
N PHE A 254 7.05 9.36 9.43
CA PHE A 254 7.71 8.29 10.18
C PHE A 254 8.29 8.76 11.52
N VAL A 255 8.99 9.89 11.53
CA VAL A 255 9.47 10.48 12.79
C VAL A 255 8.31 10.82 13.71
N LEU A 256 7.29 11.54 13.21
CA LEU A 256 6.13 11.94 14.00
C LEU A 256 5.34 10.75 14.56
N SER A 257 5.07 9.72 13.74
CA SER A 257 4.32 8.54 14.18
C SER A 257 5.13 7.71 15.18
N THR A 258 6.44 7.57 15.00
CA THR A 258 7.28 6.86 15.99
C THR A 258 7.43 7.63 17.29
N THR A 259 7.54 8.96 17.24
CA THR A 259 7.50 9.79 18.44
C THR A 259 6.20 9.59 19.22
N TRP A 260 5.05 9.50 18.53
CA TRP A 260 3.79 9.17 19.18
C TRP A 260 3.86 7.78 19.83
N VAL A 261 4.26 6.74 19.09
CA VAL A 261 4.36 5.37 19.64
C VAL A 261 5.26 5.29 20.87
N VAL A 262 6.48 5.83 20.79
CA VAL A 262 7.53 5.68 21.81
C VAL A 262 7.21 6.47 23.08
N TYR A 263 6.61 7.65 22.96
CA TYR A 263 6.31 8.52 24.09
C TYR A 263 4.82 8.55 24.44
N SER A 264 4.04 7.59 23.94
CA SER A 264 2.62 7.44 24.27
C SER A 264 2.45 7.12 25.75
N PRO A 265 1.72 7.94 26.54
CA PRO A 265 1.46 7.67 27.95
C PRO A 265 0.58 6.43 28.17
N SER A 266 -0.28 6.10 27.19
CA SER A 266 -1.25 5.00 27.31
C SER A 266 -0.79 3.71 26.62
N GLU A 267 0.40 3.68 26.01
CA GLU A 267 0.81 2.60 25.10
C GLU A 267 -0.19 2.41 23.94
N ILE A 268 -0.51 3.51 23.24
CA ILE A 268 -1.59 3.57 22.25
C ILE A 268 -1.49 2.52 21.15
N LEU A 269 -0.27 2.10 20.80
CA LEU A 269 -0.05 1.07 19.79
C LEU A 269 -0.53 -0.31 20.27
N GLU A 270 -0.37 -0.63 21.55
CA GLU A 270 -0.88 -1.87 22.16
C GLU A 270 -2.40 -1.79 22.37
N LEU A 271 -2.95 -0.60 22.64
CA LEU A 271 -4.38 -0.37 22.83
C LEU A 271 -5.19 -0.42 21.53
N GLN A 272 -4.68 0.21 20.46
CA GLN A 272 -5.41 0.43 19.20
C GLN A 272 -4.51 0.20 17.96
N PRO A 273 -3.86 -0.97 17.83
CA PRO A 273 -2.86 -1.22 16.79
C PRO A 273 -3.40 -1.01 15.38
N ARG A 274 -4.57 -1.60 15.09
CA ARG A 274 -5.18 -1.59 13.75
C ARG A 274 -5.47 -0.17 13.25
N ILE A 275 -5.99 0.66 14.13
CA ILE A 275 -6.35 2.06 13.84
C ILE A 275 -5.09 2.91 13.71
N PHE A 276 -4.09 2.69 14.55
CA PHE A 276 -2.82 3.39 14.43
C PHE A 276 -2.13 3.08 13.10
N TYR A 277 -2.09 1.82 12.69
CA TYR A 277 -1.56 1.43 11.38
C TYR A 277 -2.36 2.06 10.23
N LEU A 278 -3.69 2.04 10.31
CA LEU A 278 -4.58 2.69 9.34
C LEU A 278 -4.28 4.18 9.18
N MET A 279 -4.07 4.89 10.30
CA MET A 279 -3.69 6.31 10.31
C MET A 279 -2.37 6.54 9.56
N VAL A 280 -1.31 5.80 9.91
CA VAL A 280 0.02 5.96 9.30
C VAL A 280 -0.02 5.60 7.82
N GLY A 281 -0.64 4.48 7.47
CA GLY A 281 -0.78 4.02 6.08
C GLY A 281 -1.56 5.00 5.20
N THR A 282 -2.66 5.56 5.71
CA THR A 282 -3.48 6.52 4.97
C THR A 282 -2.77 7.87 4.83
N ALA A 283 -2.07 8.33 5.88
CA ALA A 283 -1.24 9.54 5.80
C ALA A 283 -0.11 9.38 4.78
N PHE A 284 0.54 8.21 4.75
CA PHE A 284 1.54 7.87 3.76
C PHE A 284 0.95 7.87 2.34
N ALA A 285 -0.19 7.22 2.12
CA ALA A 285 -0.87 7.21 0.82
C ALA A 285 -1.18 8.63 0.33
N ASN A 286 -1.60 9.54 1.23
CA ASN A 286 -1.81 10.95 0.87
C ASN A 286 -0.52 11.64 0.38
N VAL A 287 0.60 11.41 1.06
CA VAL A 287 1.91 11.94 0.66
C VAL A 287 2.33 11.37 -0.70
N THR A 288 2.20 10.05 -0.87
CA THR A 288 2.63 9.35 -2.08
C THR A 288 1.78 9.71 -3.30
N CYS A 289 0.47 9.88 -3.14
CA CYS A 289 -0.39 10.36 -4.24
C CYS A 289 0.03 11.75 -4.76
N LYS A 290 0.53 12.64 -3.91
CA LYS A 290 1.07 13.94 -4.34
C LYS A 290 2.36 13.79 -5.14
N LEU A 291 3.23 12.86 -4.75
CA LEU A 291 4.43 12.51 -5.51
C LEU A 291 4.06 11.92 -6.89
N ILE A 292 3.09 11.01 -6.94
CA ILE A 292 2.60 10.41 -8.19
C ILE A 292 2.09 11.49 -9.14
N VAL A 293 1.26 12.41 -8.65
CA VAL A 293 0.79 13.55 -9.44
C VAL A 293 1.98 14.37 -9.99
N CYS A 294 2.99 14.67 -9.17
CA CYS A 294 4.18 15.40 -9.63
C CYS A 294 4.94 14.67 -10.74
N GLN A 295 5.05 13.34 -10.65
CA GLN A 295 5.72 12.52 -11.66
C GLN A 295 4.97 12.55 -12.99
N MET A 296 3.64 12.45 -12.94
CA MET A 296 2.78 12.47 -14.12
C MET A 296 2.75 13.83 -14.81
N SER A 297 2.75 14.92 -14.04
CA SER A 297 2.81 16.30 -14.56
C SER A 297 4.24 16.75 -14.89
N ASN A 298 5.26 15.94 -14.55
CA ASN A 298 6.67 16.30 -14.62
C ASN A 298 6.99 17.63 -13.90
N THR A 299 6.36 17.82 -12.74
CA THR A 299 6.61 18.97 -11.85
C THR A 299 7.48 18.55 -10.67
N ARG A 300 8.15 19.54 -10.08
CA ARG A 300 8.95 19.33 -8.86
C ARG A 300 8.07 18.82 -7.71
N CYS A 301 8.57 17.83 -6.97
CA CYS A 301 7.90 17.32 -5.77
C CYS A 301 7.77 18.42 -4.71
N GLN A 302 6.63 18.46 -4.02
CA GLN A 302 6.50 19.31 -2.83
C GLN A 302 7.32 18.71 -1.68
N ALA A 303 8.12 19.54 -1.01
CA ALA A 303 8.99 19.09 0.06
C ALA A 303 8.18 18.59 1.28
N LEU A 304 7.14 19.36 1.65
CA LEU A 304 6.31 19.10 2.83
C LEU A 304 4.84 18.94 2.43
N SER A 305 4.24 17.81 2.79
CA SER A 305 2.81 17.60 2.68
C SER A 305 2.07 18.36 3.78
N TRP A 306 1.10 19.19 3.39
CA TRP A 306 0.24 19.96 4.30
C TRP A 306 -0.46 19.13 5.39
N LEU A 307 -0.68 17.83 5.18
CA LEU A 307 -1.29 16.94 6.16
C LEU A 307 -0.41 16.74 7.42
N LEU A 308 0.92 16.86 7.27
CA LEU A 308 1.87 16.62 8.36
C LEU A 308 2.01 17.83 9.31
N LEU A 309 1.64 19.02 8.85
CA LEU A 309 1.65 20.23 9.68
C LEU A 309 0.68 20.14 10.87
N PRO A 310 -0.62 19.78 10.69
CA PRO A 310 -1.52 19.53 11.82
C PRO A 310 -1.21 18.21 12.56
N MET A 311 -0.49 17.26 11.96
CA MET A 311 -0.05 16.05 12.67
C MET A 311 0.95 16.37 13.80
N ALA A 312 1.90 17.28 13.57
CA ALA A 312 2.91 17.64 14.56
C ALA A 312 2.32 18.12 15.91
N PRO A 313 1.37 19.08 15.98
CA PRO A 313 0.74 19.45 17.23
C PRO A 313 -0.14 18.34 17.82
N VAL A 314 -0.76 17.49 17.00
CA VAL A 314 -1.50 16.31 17.51
C VAL A 314 -0.57 15.36 18.25
N VAL A 315 0.60 15.06 17.67
CA VAL A 315 1.62 14.22 18.33
C VAL A 315 2.13 14.89 19.61
N LEU A 316 2.38 16.20 19.58
CA LEU A 316 2.79 16.93 20.78
C LEU A 316 1.73 16.85 21.89
N LEU A 317 0.45 17.03 21.55
CA LEU A 317 -0.67 16.91 22.50
C LEU A 317 -0.80 15.50 23.08
N ALA A 318 -0.57 14.47 22.27
CA ALA A 318 -0.59 13.08 22.73
C ALA A 318 0.57 12.79 23.70
N VAL A 319 1.80 13.13 23.30
CA VAL A 319 3.02 12.83 24.05
C VAL A 319 3.13 13.63 25.35
N THR A 320 2.61 14.85 25.40
CA THR A 320 2.61 15.66 26.62
C THR A 320 1.55 15.22 27.64
N GLY A 321 0.64 14.32 27.27
CA GLY A 321 -0.46 13.87 28.14
C GLY A 321 -1.49 14.96 28.46
N VAL A 322 -1.46 16.10 27.76
CA VAL A 322 -2.44 17.19 27.95
C VAL A 322 -3.85 16.72 27.60
N VAL A 323 -3.97 15.82 26.62
CA VAL A 323 -5.24 15.21 26.25
C VAL A 323 -5.44 13.94 27.09
N GLY A 324 -6.39 13.99 28.02
CA GLY A 324 -6.66 12.87 28.94
C GLY A 324 -7.22 11.60 28.28
N ASN A 325 -7.63 11.65 27.01
CA ASN A 325 -8.08 10.47 26.24
C ASN A 325 -7.34 10.36 24.91
N GLU A 326 -6.20 9.68 24.94
CA GLU A 326 -5.35 9.46 23.77
C GLU A 326 -6.03 8.59 22.68
N THR A 327 -6.89 7.65 23.06
CA THR A 327 -7.64 6.81 22.12
C THR A 327 -8.62 7.63 21.29
N LEU A 328 -9.36 8.54 21.93
CA LEU A 328 -10.25 9.46 21.22
C LEU A 328 -9.46 10.37 20.27
N LEU A 329 -8.30 10.87 20.70
CA LEU A 329 -7.42 11.68 19.85
C LEU A 329 -6.97 10.90 18.61
N LEU A 330 -6.57 9.63 18.78
CA LEU A 330 -6.23 8.75 17.66
C LEU A 330 -7.42 8.57 16.71
N TYR A 331 -8.62 8.29 17.20
CA TYR A 331 -9.80 8.13 16.34
C TYR A 331 -10.14 9.39 15.56
N LEU A 332 -10.16 10.55 16.22
CA LEU A 332 -10.44 11.83 15.57
C LEU A 332 -9.39 12.16 14.51
N TRP A 333 -8.10 11.95 14.83
CA TRP A 333 -7.03 12.19 13.88
C TRP A 333 -7.05 11.21 12.71
N THR A 334 -7.31 9.93 12.97
CA THR A 334 -7.45 8.91 11.91
C THR A 334 -8.61 9.26 10.98
N ALA A 335 -9.76 9.67 11.51
CA ALA A 335 -10.90 10.11 10.72
C ALA A 335 -10.56 11.35 9.87
N ALA A 336 -9.86 12.34 10.45
CA ALA A 336 -9.41 13.53 9.72
C ALA A 336 -8.46 13.17 8.57
N VAL A 337 -7.50 12.26 8.80
CA VAL A 337 -6.56 11.78 7.77
C VAL A 337 -7.28 11.03 6.64
N ILE A 338 -8.23 10.16 6.97
CA ILE A 338 -9.04 9.44 5.97
C ILE A 338 -9.86 10.42 5.14
N LEU A 339 -10.58 11.34 5.79
CA LEU A 339 -11.39 12.35 5.10
C LEU A 339 -10.52 13.24 4.21
N ALA A 340 -9.35 13.66 4.69
CA ALA A 340 -8.40 14.45 3.89
C ALA A 340 -7.87 13.66 2.68
N HIS A 341 -7.59 12.37 2.83
CA HIS A 341 -7.16 11.51 1.74
C HIS A 341 -8.26 11.31 0.68
N ILE A 342 -9.49 10.98 1.11
CA ILE A 342 -10.65 10.85 0.22
C ILE A 342 -10.93 12.18 -0.50
N HIS A 343 -10.95 13.30 0.23
CA HIS A 343 -11.17 14.62 -0.35
C HIS A 343 -10.11 14.97 -1.40
N TYR A 344 -8.83 14.70 -1.11
CA TYR A 344 -7.74 14.89 -2.07
C TYR A 344 -7.95 14.04 -3.32
N GLY A 345 -8.22 12.74 -3.15
CA GLY A 345 -8.46 11.81 -4.26
C GLY A 345 -9.62 12.26 -5.15
N VAL A 346 -10.79 12.54 -4.57
CA VAL A 346 -11.97 13.01 -5.30
C VAL A 346 -11.67 14.32 -6.04
N SER A 347 -11.02 15.28 -5.38
CA SER A 347 -10.71 16.58 -5.99
C SER A 347 -9.77 16.44 -7.18
N VAL A 348 -8.70 15.65 -7.05
CA VAL A 348 -7.74 15.44 -8.15
C VAL A 348 -8.38 14.66 -9.29
N VAL A 349 -9.18 13.63 -9.00
CA VAL A 349 -9.93 12.87 -10.02
C VAL A 349 -10.87 13.80 -10.79
N GLN A 350 -11.60 14.68 -10.11
CA GLN A 350 -12.48 15.66 -10.77
C GLN A 350 -11.70 16.66 -11.62
N GLN A 351 -10.59 17.21 -11.11
CA GLN A 351 -9.75 18.16 -11.84
C GLN A 351 -9.15 17.53 -13.11
N LEU A 352 -8.60 16.32 -13.02
CA LEU A 352 -8.03 15.61 -14.17
C LEU A 352 -9.13 15.19 -15.16
N SER A 353 -10.28 14.71 -14.67
CA SER A 353 -11.42 14.35 -15.52
C SER A 353 -11.91 15.55 -16.32
N GLY A 354 -12.05 16.72 -15.67
CA GLY A 354 -12.41 17.97 -16.33
C GLY A 354 -11.35 18.46 -17.31
N HIS A 355 -10.06 18.42 -16.93
CA HIS A 355 -8.95 18.85 -17.79
C HIS A 355 -8.80 18.00 -19.06
N PHE A 356 -8.95 16.67 -18.96
CA PHE A 356 -8.86 15.75 -20.10
C PHE A 356 -10.19 15.52 -20.81
N ASN A 357 -11.29 16.09 -20.31
CA ASN A 357 -12.65 15.87 -20.81
C ASN A 357 -13.00 14.37 -20.90
N ILE A 358 -12.79 13.64 -19.81
CA ILE A 358 -13.08 12.20 -19.68
C ILE A 358 -13.99 11.93 -18.47
N LEU A 359 -14.73 10.83 -18.51
CA LEU A 359 -15.45 10.33 -17.36
C LEU A 359 -14.55 9.34 -16.59
N ALA A 360 -14.41 9.53 -15.28
CA ALA A 360 -13.51 8.71 -14.47
C ALA A 360 -13.83 7.20 -14.55
N PHE A 361 -15.11 6.82 -14.61
CA PHE A 361 -15.57 5.43 -14.58
C PHE A 361 -16.33 4.98 -15.84
N SER A 362 -16.20 5.71 -16.95
CA SER A 362 -16.90 5.39 -18.20
C SER A 362 -16.04 5.71 -19.42
N LEU A 363 -16.09 4.84 -20.43
CA LEU A 363 -15.43 5.09 -21.72
C LEU A 363 -16.26 5.97 -22.66
N LYS A 364 -17.46 6.38 -22.24
CA LYS A 364 -18.25 7.37 -22.99
C LYS A 364 -17.59 8.73 -22.90
N LYS A 365 -17.73 9.53 -23.97
CA LYS A 365 -17.33 10.94 -23.93
C LYS A 365 -18.36 11.73 -23.11
N PRO A 366 -17.93 12.73 -22.31
CA PRO A 366 -18.86 13.71 -21.75
C PRO A 366 -19.63 14.38 -22.88
N ASN A 367 -20.96 14.51 -22.73
CA ASN A 367 -21.74 15.28 -23.70
C ASN A 367 -21.25 16.74 -23.64
N SER A 368 -20.91 17.30 -24.80
CA SER A 368 -20.76 18.74 -24.96
C SER A 368 -22.16 19.32 -25.06
N ASP A 369 -22.69 19.78 -23.93
CA ASP A 369 -23.86 20.66 -23.91
C ASP A 369 -23.47 22.08 -24.35
#